data_AF-A0A945AFJ0-F1
#
_entry.id   AF-A0A945AFJ0-F1
#
_cell.length_a   1.000
_cell.length_b   1.000
_cell.length_c   1.000
_cell.angle_alpha   90.00
_cell.angle_beta   90.00
_cell.angle_gamma   90.00
#
_symmetry.space_group_name_H-M   'P 1'
#
loop_
_entity.id
_entity.type
_entity.pdbx_description
1 polymer ?
#
loop_
_entity_poly.entity_id
_entity_poly.type
_entity_poly.pdbx_seq_one_letter_code
_entity_poly.pdbx_strand_id
1 'polypeptide(L)'
;MELAAKILNGLKICKPQKKFLLSLFTAILTAHGKINFRNVSRFSDVSEKTYSRQFAKAFAFEAFNREVIEAGLKGESERIIVIDASFVKKSGKSTYGLDRFWNGCHRRNA
;
A
#
# COMPACT_ATOMS: atom_id res chain seq x y z
N MET A 1 5.58 0.72 13.76
CA MET A 1 5.38 -0.64 13.22
C MET A 1 4.71 -1.61 14.20
N GLU A 2 4.76 -1.36 15.51
CA GLU A 2 4.18 -2.25 16.53
C GLU A 2 2.66 -2.47 16.37
N LEU A 3 1.89 -1.41 16.09
CA LEU A 3 0.45 -1.53 15.86
C LEU A 3 0.11 -2.46 14.69
N ALA A 4 0.79 -2.27 13.55
CA ALA A 4 0.64 -3.15 12.40
C ALA A 4 1.01 -4.60 12.73
N ALA A 5 2.09 -4.83 13.50
CA ALA A 5 2.47 -6.18 13.94
C ALA A 5 1.39 -6.83 14.82
N LYS A 6 0.80 -6.07 15.75
CA LYS A 6 -0.30 -6.53 16.61
C LYS A 6 -1.52 -6.96 15.77
N ILE A 7 -1.93 -6.14 14.79
CA ILE A 7 -3.07 -6.45 13.92
C ILE A 7 -2.78 -7.67 13.04
N LEU A 8 -1.59 -7.72 12.41
CA LEU A 8 -1.18 -8.87 11.58
C LEU A 8 -1.12 -10.19 12.38
N ASN A 9 -0.90 -10.13 13.69
CA ASN A 9 -0.94 -11.33 14.54
C ASN A 9 -2.36 -11.92 14.65
N GLY A 10 -3.39 -11.09 14.65
CA GLY A 10 -4.80 -11.52 14.65
C GLY A 10 -5.30 -12.05 13.31
N LEU A 11 -4.59 -11.78 12.20
CA LEU A 11 -4.98 -12.26 10.88
C LEU A 11 -4.51 -13.69 10.59
N LYS A 12 -5.35 -14.45 9.87
CA LYS A 12 -5.06 -15.80 9.36
C LYS A 12 -4.16 -15.75 8.12
N ILE A 13 -2.90 -15.38 8.32
CA ILE A 13 -1.85 -15.35 7.29
C ILE A 13 -0.61 -16.10 7.75
N CYS A 14 0.19 -16.62 6.82
CA CYS A 14 1.36 -17.42 7.17
C CYS A 14 2.51 -16.56 7.73
N LYS A 15 3.36 -17.14 8.58
CA LYS A 15 4.51 -16.44 9.19
C LYS A 15 5.41 -15.71 8.16
N PRO A 16 5.75 -16.30 7.00
CA PRO A 16 6.52 -15.60 5.99
C PRO A 16 5.82 -14.38 5.39
N GLN A 17 4.50 -14.43 5.22
CA GLN A 17 3.72 -13.30 4.71
C GLN A 17 3.63 -12.17 5.75
N LYS A 18 3.49 -12.51 7.05
CA LYS A 18 3.58 -11.53 8.15
C LYS A 18 4.91 -10.78 8.13
N LYS A 19 6.02 -11.52 8.10
CA LYS A 19 7.37 -10.94 8.04
C LYS A 19 7.54 -10.03 6.82
N PHE A 20 7.09 -10.50 5.66
CA PHE A 20 7.12 -9.71 4.42
C PHE A 20 6.32 -8.41 4.54
N LEU A 21 5.09 -8.45 5.05
CA LEU A 21 4.25 -7.25 5.18
C LEU A 21 4.89 -6.22 6.12
N LEU A 22 5.48 -6.66 7.23
CA LEU A 22 6.22 -5.76 8.11
C LEU A 22 7.41 -5.11 7.39
N SER A 23 8.22 -5.89 6.66
CA SER A 23 9.32 -5.33 5.86
C SER A 23 8.83 -4.39 4.77
N LEU A 24 7.72 -4.71 4.10
CA LEU A 24 7.09 -3.86 3.07
C LEU A 24 6.66 -2.52 3.66
N PHE A 25 5.91 -2.51 4.76
CA PHE A 25 5.43 -1.27 5.37
C PHE A 25 6.57 -0.39 5.86
N THR A 26 7.59 -0.98 6.49
CA THR A 26 8.81 -0.25 6.86
C THR A 26 9.47 0.35 5.62
N ALA A 27 9.67 -0.43 4.55
CA ALA A 27 10.28 0.05 3.32
C ALA A 27 9.49 1.17 2.63
N ILE A 28 8.15 1.14 2.68
CA ILE A 28 7.32 2.23 2.13
C ILE A 28 7.49 3.52 2.93
N LEU A 29 7.58 3.41 4.26
CA LEU A 29 7.77 4.58 5.14
C LEU A 29 9.18 5.17 5.07
N THR A 30 10.19 4.38 4.70
CA THR A 30 11.58 4.83 4.58
C THR A 30 11.97 5.23 3.16
N ALA A 31 11.33 4.66 2.14
CA ALA A 31 11.70 4.93 0.75
C ALA A 31 11.31 6.34 0.32
N HIS A 32 12.26 7.04 -0.29
CA HIS A 32 12.00 8.30 -0.98
C HIS A 32 11.72 8.07 -2.47
N GLY A 33 10.75 8.82 -3.02
CA GLY A 33 10.40 8.78 -4.43
C GLY A 33 9.37 7.70 -4.78
N LYS A 34 9.46 7.14 -5.99
CA LYS A 34 8.46 6.19 -6.49
C LYS A 34 8.56 4.85 -5.76
N ILE A 35 7.43 4.39 -5.24
CA ILE A 35 7.30 3.06 -4.64
C ILE A 35 7.12 2.03 -5.77
N ASN A 36 8.23 1.42 -6.18
CA ASN A 36 8.25 0.26 -7.07
C ASN A 36 9.11 -0.84 -6.43
N PHE A 37 8.99 -2.09 -6.90
CA PHE A 37 9.67 -3.24 -6.29
C PHE A 37 11.18 -3.08 -6.20
N ARG A 38 11.82 -2.45 -7.20
CA ARG A 38 13.25 -2.14 -7.19
C ARG A 38 13.61 -1.13 -6.10
N ASN A 39 12.78 -0.11 -5.89
CA ASN A 39 13.04 0.92 -4.90
C ASN A 39 12.86 0.34 -3.49
N VAL A 40 11.74 -0.34 -3.21
CA VAL A 40 11.52 -0.93 -1.88
C VAL A 40 12.52 -2.04 -1.55
N SER A 41 13.08 -2.73 -2.53
CA SER A 41 14.18 -3.69 -2.30
C SER A 41 15.51 -3.04 -1.93
N ARG A 42 15.71 -1.73 -2.18
CA ARG A 42 16.91 -1.01 -1.72
C ARG A 42 16.78 -0.58 -0.26
N PHE A 43 15.55 -0.37 0.20
CA PHE A 43 15.24 0.06 1.57
C PHE A 43 14.80 -1.10 2.47
N SER A 44 15.08 -2.35 2.08
CA SER A 44 14.78 -3.55 2.86
C SER A 44 15.70 -4.70 2.52
N ASP A 45 15.71 -5.73 3.36
CA ASP A 45 16.42 -6.99 3.11
C ASP A 45 15.65 -7.93 2.14
N VAL A 46 14.68 -7.41 1.41
CA VAL A 46 13.78 -8.19 0.55
C VAL A 46 14.09 -7.89 -0.91
N SER A 47 14.42 -8.93 -1.69
CA SER A 47 14.71 -8.76 -3.11
C SER A 47 13.47 -8.41 -3.95
N GLU A 48 13.68 -7.73 -5.08
CA GLU A 48 12.65 -7.38 -6.06
C GLU A 48 11.79 -8.61 -6.47
N LYS A 49 12.44 -9.76 -6.66
CA LYS A 49 11.80 -11.04 -6.99
C LYS A 49 10.87 -11.54 -5.88
N THR A 50 11.26 -11.35 -4.62
CA THR A 50 10.43 -11.72 -3.46
C THR A 50 9.24 -10.79 -3.34
N TYR A 51 9.41 -9.48 -3.56
CA TYR A 51 8.29 -8.54 -3.64
C TYR A 51 7.26 -8.98 -4.68
N SER A 52 7.69 -9.24 -5.91
CA SER A 52 6.79 -9.73 -6.98
C SER A 52 6.00 -10.99 -6.57
N ARG A 53 6.68 -11.99 -6.01
CA ARG A 53 6.05 -13.25 -5.57
C ARG A 53 5.06 -13.07 -4.40
N GLN A 54 5.33 -12.14 -3.50
CA GLN A 54 4.45 -11.89 -2.35
C GLN A 54 3.24 -11.04 -2.72
N PHE A 55 3.41 -10.05 -3.61
CA PHE A 55 2.30 -9.28 -4.17
C PHE A 55 1.38 -10.11 -5.09
N ALA A 56 1.87 -11.22 -5.64
CA ALA A 56 1.03 -12.18 -6.35
C ALA A 56 0.11 -13.00 -5.42
N LYS A 57 0.30 -12.95 -4.09
CA LYS A 57 -0.57 -13.62 -3.12
C LYS A 57 -1.66 -12.68 -2.66
N ALA A 58 -2.85 -13.24 -2.45
CA ALA A 58 -3.96 -12.48 -1.90
C ALA A 58 -3.66 -11.97 -0.48
N PHE A 59 -4.07 -10.74 -0.21
CA PHE A 59 -4.10 -10.13 1.10
C PHE A 59 -5.24 -9.10 1.15
N ALA A 60 -6.06 -9.15 2.20
CA ALA A 60 -7.20 -8.26 2.36
C ALA A 60 -6.74 -6.88 2.88
N PHE A 61 -6.13 -6.08 2.00
CA PHE A 61 -5.61 -4.75 2.32
C PHE A 61 -6.69 -3.83 2.89
N GLU A 62 -7.91 -3.88 2.37
CA GLU A 62 -9.02 -3.05 2.87
C GLU A 62 -9.34 -3.34 4.34
N ALA A 63 -9.56 -4.62 4.67
CA ALA A 63 -9.84 -5.04 6.04
C ALA A 63 -8.67 -4.69 6.97
N PHE A 64 -7.43 -4.95 6.55
CA PHE A 64 -6.26 -4.56 7.33
C PHE A 64 -6.17 -3.05 7.56
N ASN A 65 -6.40 -2.23 6.52
CA ASN A 65 -6.35 -0.78 6.62
C ASN A 65 -7.43 -0.26 7.58
N ARG A 66 -8.65 -0.82 7.54
CA ARG A 66 -9.73 -0.50 8.47
C ARG A 66 -9.31 -0.73 9.91
N GLU A 67 -8.78 -1.92 10.22
CA GLU A 67 -8.28 -2.26 11.56
C GLU A 67 -7.16 -1.30 12.03
N VAL A 68 -6.25 -0.92 11.13
CA VAL A 68 -5.17 0.02 11.45
C VAL A 68 -5.72 1.42 11.76
N ILE A 69 -6.70 1.88 10.98
CA ILE A 69 -7.36 3.18 11.20
C ILE A 69 -8.12 3.16 12.53
N GLU A 70 -8.94 2.14 12.77
CA GLU A 70 -9.74 2.00 14.00
C GLU A 70 -8.85 1.91 15.24
N ALA A 71 -7.73 1.20 15.17
CA ALA A 71 -6.80 1.11 16.30
C ALA A 71 -5.92 2.36 16.48
N GLY A 72 -5.68 3.12 15.41
CA GLY A 72 -4.91 4.38 15.45
C GLY A 72 -5.74 5.56 15.93
N LEU A 73 -7.03 5.57 15.62
CA LEU A 73 -7.98 6.59 16.07
C LEU A 73 -8.42 6.26 17.51
N LYS A 74 -7.94 7.03 18.48
CA LYS A 74 -8.31 6.87 19.89
C LYS A 74 -9.79 7.24 20.10
N GLY A 75 -10.66 6.23 20.14
CA GLY A 75 -12.06 6.35 20.61
C GLY A 75 -12.93 7.39 19.89
N GLU A 76 -13.89 7.94 20.63
CA GLU A 76 -14.84 8.98 20.21
C GLU A 76 -14.19 10.37 20.21
N SER A 77 -13.18 10.55 19.36
CA SER A 77 -12.68 11.88 19.03
C SER A 77 -13.43 12.43 17.81
N GLU A 78 -13.57 13.74 17.69
CA GLU A 78 -14.03 14.39 16.46
C GLU A 78 -13.13 13.98 15.28
N ARG A 79 -13.74 13.67 14.13
CA ARG A 79 -13.03 13.17 12.94
C ARG A 79 -13.35 14.05 11.75
N ILE A 80 -12.30 14.55 11.10
CA ILE A 80 -12.40 15.28 9.85
C ILE A 80 -12.02 14.33 8.72
N ILE A 81 -12.92 14.14 7.75
CA ILE A 81 -12.66 13.35 6.55
C ILE A 81 -12.26 14.33 5.44
N VAL A 82 -10.99 14.26 5.03
CA VAL A 82 -10.48 15.03 3.90
C VAL A 82 -10.39 14.11 2.69
N ILE A 83 -11.02 14.51 1.58
CA ILE A 83 -11.02 13.75 0.33
C ILE A 83 -10.31 14.59 -0.73
N ASP A 84 -9.23 14.04 -1.30
CA ASP A 84 -8.57 14.59 -2.48
C ASP A 84 -8.54 13.53 -3.58
N ALA A 85 -8.96 13.92 -4.79
CA ALA A 85 -8.99 13.04 -5.94
C ALA A 85 -7.72 13.23 -6.78
N SER A 86 -6.87 12.21 -6.82
CA SER A 86 -5.64 12.22 -7.60
C SER A 86 -5.70 11.25 -8.78
N PHE A 87 -5.20 11.67 -9.94
CA PHE A 87 -5.10 10.80 -11.12
C PHE A 87 -3.81 9.97 -11.09
N VAL A 88 -3.94 8.67 -10.84
CA VAL A 88 -2.80 7.74 -10.95
C VAL A 88 -2.64 7.29 -12.40
N LYS A 89 -1.54 7.69 -13.05
CA LYS A 89 -1.25 7.29 -14.43
C LYS A 89 -1.13 5.77 -14.53
N LYS A 90 -1.85 5.17 -15.49
CA LYS A 90 -1.69 3.76 -15.86
C LYS A 90 -0.32 3.52 -16.49
N SER A 91 0.27 2.36 -16.21
CA SER A 91 1.47 1.93 -16.93
C SER A 91 1.06 1.30 -18.26
N GLY A 92 0.97 2.13 -19.30
CA GLY A 92 0.52 1.72 -20.63
C GLY A 92 -0.91 1.15 -20.62
N LYS A 93 -1.12 0.06 -21.37
CA LYS A 93 -2.42 -0.63 -21.50
C LYS A 93 -2.64 -1.75 -20.47
N SER A 94 -1.67 -2.01 -19.60
CA SER A 94 -1.61 -3.26 -18.82
C SER A 94 -2.17 -3.17 -17.40
N THR A 95 -2.67 -2.02 -16.95
CA THR A 95 -3.24 -1.93 -15.59
C THR A 95 -4.69 -2.44 -15.59
N TYR A 96 -4.85 -3.73 -15.29
CA TYR A 96 -6.14 -4.42 -15.14
C TYR A 96 -6.98 -3.79 -14.01
N GLY A 97 -8.31 -3.75 -14.18
CA GLY A 97 -9.24 -3.27 -13.17
C GLY A 97 -9.34 -1.75 -12.99
N LEU A 98 -8.63 -0.96 -13.82
CA LEU A 98 -8.78 0.49 -13.84
C LEU A 98 -9.64 0.93 -15.02
N ASP A 99 -10.71 1.67 -14.77
CA ASP A 99 -11.56 2.27 -15.81
C ASP A 99 -10.94 3.55 -16.40
N ARG A 100 -11.56 4.13 -17.42
CA ARG A 100 -11.15 5.37 -18.08
C ARG A 100 -11.69 6.56 -17.31
N PHE A 101 -10.82 7.18 -16.52
CA PHE A 101 -11.15 8.41 -15.80
C PHE A 101 -10.66 9.65 -16.56
N TRP A 102 -11.43 10.73 -16.50
CA TRP A 102 -11.03 12.03 -17.03
C TRP A 102 -9.86 12.61 -16.23
N ASN A 103 -8.86 13.15 -16.90
CA ASN A 103 -7.72 13.83 -16.28
C ASN A 103 -7.74 15.31 -16.65
N GLY A 104 -8.31 16.14 -15.78
CA GLY A 104 -8.41 17.60 -15.98
C GLY A 104 -7.05 18.32 -16.01
N CYS A 105 -5.99 17.71 -15.48
CA CYS A 105 -4.63 18.24 -15.53
C CYS A 105 -3.91 17.89 -16.84
N HIS A 106 -4.52 17.09 -17.72
CA HIS A 106 -3.96 16.75 -19.02
C HIS A 106 -4.28 17.86 -20.03
N ARG A 107 -3.64 19.03 -19.86
CA ARG A 107 -3.64 20.07 -20.90
C ARG A 107 -2.96 19.52 -22.15
N ARG A 108 -3.71 19.37 -23.25
CA ARG A 108 -3.14 19.30 -24.59
C ARG A 108 -2.84 20.74 -24.99
N ASN A 109 -1.57 21.10 -25.14
CA ASN A 109 -1.26 22.28 -25.94
C ASN A 109 -1.70 21.95 -27.36
N ALA A 110 -2.60 22.76 -27.90
CA ALA A 110 -3.03 22.70 -29.29
C ALA A 110 -1.88 23.12 -30.23
#